data_AF-A0A3C2DHU0-F1
#
_entry.id   AF-A0A3C2DHU0-F1
#
_cell.length_a   1.000
_cell.length_b   1.000
_cell.length_c   1.000
_cell.angle_alpha   90.00
_cell.angle_beta   90.00
_cell.angle_gamma   90.00
#
_symmetry.space_group_name_H-M   'P 1'
#
loop_
_entity.id
_entity.type
_entity.pdbx_description
1 polymer ?
#
loop_
_entity_poly.entity_id
_entity_poly.type
_entity_poly.pdbx_seq_one_letter_code
_entity_poly.pdbx_strand_id
1 'polypeptide(L)'
;GYVSDYRAYVDDHRDRIRTEMVPIDPAPRIVLDPEWGMLAAGRTVNDARIAADVYHHTMPVLARAEDHLGGYVPLAPEHLFDVEYWDLEQAKLAASGPRPEFAGMVALVTGAASGIGRACAEELLGRGTAVVAVDLDPSVAEVSPSPAWLGVAADVTDPPAMEAALRSGVEAFGGVDLVVVAAGIFGPSVPLDELDADGWRRVMAVNVDSVQWLFGRLGPLLAVSPVGGRVVVVGSKNVPAPGVGAAAYSASKAALQQLCRVAALEWAPDGVRVNAVHPDAVFDTGLWDDELIAERAARYGMTPEHYRTRNLLSTEVTSAQVARSVVALLGDDFEATTGAQVPIDGGSERVI
;
A
#
# COMPACT_ATOMS: atom_id res chain seq x y z
N GLY A 1 31.23 12.52 -2.97
CA GLY A 1 30.04 11.74 -3.38
C GLY A 1 28.84 12.62 -3.15
N TYR A 2 27.79 12.56 -3.97
CA TYR A 2 26.79 13.64 -4.10
C TYR A 2 26.43 14.40 -2.80
N VAL A 3 26.02 13.68 -1.76
CA VAL A 3 25.64 14.29 -0.45
C VAL A 3 26.80 15.01 0.25
N SER A 4 28.03 14.46 0.23
CA SER A 4 29.19 15.14 0.82
C SER A 4 29.54 16.41 0.06
N ASP A 5 29.42 16.35 -1.26
CA ASP A 5 29.79 17.44 -2.16
C ASP A 5 28.78 18.59 -2.02
N TYR A 6 27.50 18.25 -1.87
CA TYR A 6 26.44 19.20 -1.53
C TYR A 6 26.67 19.89 -0.17
N ARG A 7 27.01 19.11 0.87
CA ARG A 7 27.28 19.67 2.20
C ARG A 7 28.47 20.62 2.20
N ALA A 8 29.55 20.25 1.52
CA ALA A 8 30.71 21.13 1.34
C ALA A 8 30.32 22.42 0.61
N TYR A 9 29.55 22.32 -0.48
CA TYR A 9 29.02 23.49 -1.20
C TYR A 9 28.20 24.42 -0.29
N VAL A 10 27.31 23.88 0.54
CA VAL A 10 26.51 24.69 1.47
C VAL A 10 27.41 25.35 2.52
N ASP A 11 28.37 24.62 3.09
CA ASP A 11 29.24 25.16 4.13
C ASP A 11 30.18 26.25 3.58
N ASP A 12 30.69 26.10 2.35
CA ASP A 12 31.55 27.08 1.69
C ASP A 12 30.83 28.42 1.39
N HIS A 13 29.50 28.41 1.29
CA HIS A 13 28.70 29.58 0.90
C HIS A 13 27.75 30.07 2.00
N ARG A 14 27.69 29.40 3.16
CA ARG A 14 26.76 29.68 4.26
C ARG A 14 26.80 31.13 4.74
N ASP A 15 28.00 31.74 4.78
CA ASP A 15 28.21 33.12 5.23
C ASP A 15 27.50 34.17 4.37
N ARG A 16 26.95 33.78 3.21
CA ARG A 16 26.17 34.66 2.33
C ARG A 16 24.74 34.87 2.82
N ILE A 17 24.18 33.96 3.63
CA ILE A 17 22.84 34.09 4.21
C ILE A 17 22.91 34.83 5.54
N ARG A 18 22.03 35.82 5.72
CA ARG A 18 21.98 36.67 6.92
C ARG A 18 20.88 36.25 7.91
N THR A 19 20.06 35.30 7.52
CA THR A 19 18.91 34.74 8.23
C THR A 19 19.23 33.31 8.70
N GLU A 20 18.39 32.75 9.56
CA GLU A 20 18.49 31.33 9.92
C GLU A 20 18.18 30.48 8.68
N MET A 21 19.10 29.56 8.34
CA MET A 21 19.03 28.75 7.13
C MET A 21 19.10 27.27 7.49
N VAL A 22 18.13 26.51 6.99
CA VAL A 22 18.09 25.06 7.09
C VAL A 22 18.56 24.49 5.75
N PRO A 23 19.65 23.70 5.70
CA PRO A 23 20.06 23.04 4.47
C PRO A 23 18.93 22.18 3.90
N ILE A 24 18.71 22.22 2.59
CA ILE A 24 17.69 21.37 1.97
C ILE A 24 18.14 19.90 1.96
N ASP A 25 17.19 19.00 1.77
CA ASP A 25 17.46 17.56 1.64
C ASP A 25 18.46 17.28 0.50
N PRO A 26 19.65 16.74 0.82
CA PRO A 26 20.73 16.53 -0.15
C PRO A 26 20.54 15.27 -1.01
N ALA A 27 19.42 14.54 -0.88
CA ALA A 27 19.15 13.39 -1.73
C ALA A 27 19.04 13.82 -3.21
N PRO A 28 19.72 13.11 -4.15
CA PRO A 28 19.61 13.42 -5.56
C PRO A 28 18.17 13.23 -6.03
N ARG A 29 17.63 14.24 -6.73
CA ARG A 29 16.28 14.19 -7.30
C ARG A 29 16.21 13.52 -8.66
N ILE A 30 17.34 13.49 -9.37
CA ILE A 30 17.48 12.87 -10.67
C ILE A 30 18.70 11.96 -10.63
N VAL A 31 18.52 10.71 -11.04
CA VAL A 31 19.59 9.74 -11.25
C VAL A 31 19.53 9.33 -12.71
N LEU A 32 20.65 9.46 -13.41
CA LEU A 32 20.81 8.97 -14.77
C LEU A 32 21.62 7.69 -14.74
N ASP A 33 21.04 6.63 -15.27
CA ASP A 33 21.64 5.31 -15.35
C ASP A 33 21.57 4.79 -16.79
N PRO A 34 22.65 4.21 -17.35
CA PRO A 34 22.64 3.69 -18.72
C PRO A 34 21.67 2.54 -18.97
N GLU A 35 21.36 1.75 -17.94
CA GLU A 35 20.45 0.60 -18.02
C GLU A 35 19.01 1.01 -17.71
N TRP A 36 18.81 1.83 -16.68
CA TRP A 36 17.46 2.20 -16.21
C TRP A 36 16.93 3.51 -16.80
N GLY A 37 17.79 4.30 -17.45
CA GLY A 37 17.44 5.61 -17.98
C GLY A 37 17.41 6.68 -16.90
N MET A 38 16.33 7.45 -16.83
CA MET A 38 16.18 8.55 -15.86
C MET A 38 15.25 8.12 -14.73
N LEU A 39 15.75 8.14 -13.50
CA LEU A 39 14.95 7.99 -12.30
C LEU A 39 14.76 9.34 -11.63
N ALA A 40 13.53 9.63 -11.20
CA ALA A 40 13.20 10.81 -10.43
C ALA A 40 12.75 10.41 -9.02
N ALA A 41 13.27 11.12 -8.02
CA ALA A 41 13.01 10.85 -6.62
C ALA A 41 12.44 12.10 -5.93
N GLY A 42 11.49 11.89 -5.03
CA GLY A 42 10.84 12.96 -4.28
C GLY A 42 10.23 12.42 -2.99
N ARG A 43 9.81 13.34 -2.11
CA ARG A 43 9.14 12.97 -0.84
C ARG A 43 7.72 12.46 -1.09
N THR A 44 7.14 12.83 -2.22
CA THR A 44 5.83 12.42 -2.71
C THR A 44 5.95 12.08 -4.20
N VAL A 45 4.98 11.36 -4.74
CA VAL A 45 4.89 11.11 -6.19
C VAL A 45 4.83 12.42 -6.97
N ASN A 46 4.17 13.44 -6.45
CA ASN A 46 4.09 14.74 -7.10
C ASN A 46 5.46 15.44 -7.14
N ASP A 47 6.22 15.42 -6.04
CA ASP A 47 7.58 15.97 -5.99
C ASP A 47 8.48 15.27 -7.03
N ALA A 48 8.40 13.94 -7.12
CA ALA A 48 9.18 13.15 -8.09
C ALA A 48 8.79 13.49 -9.55
N ARG A 49 7.49 13.64 -9.83
CA ARG A 49 7.00 14.02 -11.17
C ARG A 49 7.42 15.43 -11.56
N ILE A 50 7.35 16.39 -10.63
CA ILE A 50 7.86 17.75 -10.88
C ILE A 50 9.35 17.72 -11.22
N ALA A 51 10.14 16.96 -10.47
CA ALA A 51 11.57 16.80 -10.77
C ALA A 51 11.79 16.20 -12.17
N ALA A 52 11.06 15.13 -12.51
CA ALA A 52 11.11 14.51 -13.82
C ALA A 52 10.75 15.50 -14.95
N ASP A 53 9.65 16.24 -14.79
CA ASP A 53 9.17 17.22 -15.78
C ASP A 53 10.19 18.33 -16.02
N VAL A 54 10.76 18.88 -14.93
CA VAL A 54 11.83 19.89 -15.02
C VAL A 54 13.04 19.34 -15.77
N TYR A 55 13.43 18.10 -15.48
CA TYR A 55 14.60 17.52 -16.12
C TYR A 55 14.36 17.20 -17.60
N HIS A 56 13.20 16.62 -17.93
CA HIS A 56 12.78 16.38 -19.31
C HIS A 56 12.72 17.66 -20.14
N HIS A 57 12.28 18.77 -19.54
CA HIS A 57 12.36 20.08 -20.19
C HIS A 57 13.81 20.55 -20.40
N THR A 58 14.68 20.32 -19.41
CA THR A 58 16.05 20.82 -19.41
C THR A 58 16.96 20.07 -20.38
N MET A 59 16.79 18.75 -20.53
CA MET A 59 17.59 17.90 -21.42
C MET A 59 17.73 18.45 -22.86
N PRO A 60 16.65 18.77 -23.60
CA PRO A 60 16.78 19.30 -24.96
C PRO A 60 17.39 20.70 -25.01
N VAL A 61 17.27 21.50 -23.94
CA VAL A 61 17.92 22.82 -23.85
C VAL A 61 19.43 22.64 -23.76
N LEU A 62 19.89 21.74 -22.88
CA LEU A 62 21.31 21.42 -22.72
C LEU A 62 21.89 20.82 -24.01
N ALA A 63 21.20 19.84 -24.60
CA ALA A 63 21.65 19.23 -25.87
C ALA A 63 21.81 20.27 -26.99
N ARG A 64 20.85 21.20 -27.13
CA ARG A 64 20.95 22.29 -28.11
C ARG A 64 22.09 23.25 -27.80
N ALA A 65 22.33 23.57 -26.53
CA ALA A 65 23.42 24.43 -26.12
C ALA A 65 24.78 23.81 -26.47
N GLU A 66 24.95 22.52 -26.19
CA GLU A 66 26.15 21.75 -26.58
C GLU A 66 26.34 21.71 -28.09
N ASP A 67 25.30 21.32 -28.83
CA ASP A 67 25.41 21.09 -30.27
C ASP A 67 25.52 22.39 -31.09
N HIS A 68 24.93 23.50 -30.62
CA HIS A 68 24.73 24.70 -31.46
C HIS A 68 25.18 26.02 -30.83
N LEU A 69 25.42 26.08 -29.52
CA LEU A 69 25.72 27.34 -28.79
C LEU A 69 27.08 27.35 -28.10
N GLY A 70 27.96 26.37 -28.39
CA GLY A 70 29.32 26.32 -27.87
C GLY A 70 29.45 25.75 -26.46
N GLY A 71 28.43 25.03 -25.98
CA GLY A 71 28.44 24.36 -24.68
C GLY A 71 27.50 25.01 -23.65
N TYR A 72 27.08 24.22 -22.66
CA TYR A 72 26.37 24.73 -21.50
C TYR A 72 27.37 25.21 -20.43
N VAL A 73 27.15 26.42 -19.92
CA VAL A 73 27.89 26.98 -18.79
C VAL A 73 26.89 27.30 -17.68
N PRO A 74 26.95 26.62 -16.51
CA PRO A 74 26.09 26.95 -15.39
C PRO A 74 26.50 28.30 -14.78
N LEU A 75 25.60 28.87 -13.97
CA LEU A 75 25.96 29.99 -13.11
C LEU A 75 27.08 29.58 -12.15
N ALA A 76 27.90 30.54 -11.74
CA ALA A 76 28.92 30.33 -10.72
C ALA A 76 28.25 29.85 -9.40
N PRO A 77 28.90 28.96 -8.62
CA PRO A 77 28.31 28.36 -7.42
C PRO A 77 27.69 29.38 -6.45
N GLU A 78 28.33 30.54 -6.28
CA GLU A 78 27.85 31.61 -5.41
C GLU A 78 26.49 32.18 -5.84
N HIS A 79 26.22 32.26 -7.14
CA HIS A 79 24.94 32.76 -7.67
C HIS A 79 23.88 31.66 -7.65
N LEU A 80 24.25 30.40 -7.84
CA LEU A 80 23.34 29.27 -7.64
C LEU A 80 22.86 29.23 -6.19
N PHE A 81 23.79 29.42 -5.25
CA PHE A 81 23.50 29.43 -3.82
C PHE A 81 22.55 30.57 -3.44
N ASP A 82 22.77 31.77 -3.96
CA ASP A 82 21.90 32.93 -3.73
C ASP A 82 20.45 32.69 -4.21
N VAL A 83 20.27 31.93 -5.29
CA VAL A 83 18.94 31.57 -5.82
C VAL A 83 18.29 30.45 -5.01
N GLU A 84 19.06 29.39 -4.69
CA GLU A 84 18.59 28.21 -3.95
C GLU A 84 18.14 28.55 -2.52
N TYR A 85 18.88 29.47 -1.87
CA TYR A 85 18.65 29.89 -0.48
C TYR A 85 18.04 31.28 -0.36
N TRP A 86 17.38 31.75 -1.41
CA TRP A 86 16.64 32.99 -1.36
C TRP A 86 15.50 32.92 -0.32
N ASP A 87 15.42 33.91 0.58
CA ASP A 87 14.52 33.91 1.74
C ASP A 87 13.06 33.60 1.40
N LEU A 88 12.54 34.09 0.26
CA LEU A 88 11.14 33.83 -0.14
C LEU A 88 10.91 32.38 -0.60
N GLU A 89 11.90 31.74 -1.23
CA GLU A 89 11.78 30.33 -1.59
C GLU A 89 11.85 29.46 -0.33
N GLN A 90 12.74 29.80 0.61
CA GLN A 90 12.83 29.12 1.90
C GLN A 90 11.53 29.26 2.71
N ALA A 91 10.92 30.45 2.72
CA ALA A 91 9.62 30.68 3.37
C ALA A 91 8.50 29.82 2.77
N LYS A 92 8.49 29.64 1.44
CA LYS A 92 7.53 28.78 0.73
C LYS A 92 7.74 27.31 1.08
N LEU A 93 8.98 26.84 1.17
CA LEU A 93 9.29 25.47 1.59
C LEU A 93 8.88 25.24 3.05
N ALA A 94 9.15 26.18 3.95
CA ALA A 94 8.79 26.11 5.36
C ALA A 94 7.28 26.18 5.62
N ALA A 95 6.50 26.78 4.71
CA ALA A 95 5.04 26.81 4.78
C ALA A 95 4.38 25.46 4.45
N SER A 96 5.15 24.48 3.96
CA SER A 96 4.66 23.12 3.75
C SER A 96 4.32 22.49 5.10
N GLY A 97 3.11 21.92 5.23
CA GLY A 97 2.69 21.22 6.45
C GLY A 97 3.59 20.03 6.81
N PRO A 98 3.38 19.42 7.99
CA PRO A 98 4.15 18.24 8.39
C PRO A 98 4.01 17.12 7.37
N ARG A 99 5.09 16.36 7.19
CA ARG A 99 5.11 15.20 6.29
C ARG A 99 4.05 14.18 6.75
N PRO A 100 3.15 13.72 5.85
CA PRO A 100 2.25 12.62 6.17
C PRO A 100 3.04 11.37 6.59
N GLU A 101 2.48 10.59 7.51
CA GLU A 101 3.11 9.42 8.14
C GLU A 101 3.74 8.45 7.13
N PHE A 102 3.00 8.12 6.05
CA PHE A 102 3.43 7.16 5.02
C PHE A 102 3.93 7.83 3.74
N ALA A 103 4.22 9.13 3.77
CA ALA A 103 4.71 9.84 2.59
C ALA A 103 6.03 9.23 2.11
N GLY A 104 6.13 8.96 0.81
CA GLY A 104 7.31 8.36 0.19
C GLY A 104 7.40 6.85 0.31
N MET A 105 6.38 6.20 0.89
CA MET A 105 6.23 4.74 0.88
C MET A 105 5.32 4.30 -0.27
N VAL A 106 5.49 3.04 -0.71
CA VAL A 106 4.67 2.41 -1.74
C VAL A 106 3.88 1.24 -1.17
N ALA A 107 2.58 1.25 -1.37
CA ALA A 107 1.67 0.19 -0.95
C ALA A 107 1.15 -0.62 -2.13
N LEU A 108 1.19 -1.95 -1.99
CA LEU A 108 0.39 -2.87 -2.81
C LEU A 108 -0.88 -3.25 -2.06
N VAL A 109 -2.04 -3.07 -2.67
CA VAL A 109 -3.33 -3.48 -2.10
C VAL A 109 -4.06 -4.38 -3.10
N THR A 110 -4.39 -5.61 -2.72
CA THR A 110 -5.20 -6.51 -3.55
C THR A 110 -6.66 -6.46 -3.14
N GLY A 111 -7.59 -6.62 -4.08
CA GLY A 111 -9.03 -6.46 -3.83
C GLY A 111 -9.42 -4.99 -3.62
N ALA A 112 -8.75 -4.08 -4.33
CA ALA A 112 -8.80 -2.64 -4.09
C ALA A 112 -9.95 -1.88 -4.77
N ALA A 113 -10.79 -2.53 -5.59
CA ALA A 113 -11.92 -1.88 -6.24
C ALA A 113 -13.11 -1.65 -5.31
N SER A 114 -13.24 -2.45 -4.24
CA SER A 114 -14.39 -2.36 -3.33
C SER A 114 -14.08 -2.76 -1.88
N GLY A 115 -15.05 -2.50 -1.00
CA GLY A 115 -15.05 -2.97 0.39
C GLY A 115 -13.80 -2.61 1.19
N ILE A 116 -13.29 -3.58 1.96
CA ILE A 116 -12.15 -3.41 2.87
C ILE A 116 -10.88 -3.02 2.11
N GLY A 117 -10.59 -3.67 0.98
CA GLY A 117 -9.38 -3.38 0.20
C GLY A 117 -9.39 -1.95 -0.34
N ARG A 118 -10.51 -1.50 -0.93
CA ARG A 118 -10.67 -0.10 -1.34
C ARG A 118 -10.49 0.87 -0.17
N ALA A 119 -11.13 0.61 0.96
CA ALA A 119 -11.02 1.47 2.14
C ALA A 119 -9.57 1.56 2.66
N CYS A 120 -8.81 0.45 2.62
CA CYS A 120 -7.40 0.45 2.99
C CYS A 120 -6.56 1.26 1.99
N ALA A 121 -6.82 1.09 0.69
CA ALA A 121 -6.13 1.80 -0.38
C ALA A 121 -6.37 3.32 -0.30
N GLU A 122 -7.62 3.75 -0.08
CA GLU A 122 -7.98 5.17 0.10
C GLU A 122 -7.38 5.77 1.38
N GLU A 123 -7.38 5.04 2.50
CA GLU A 123 -6.76 5.49 3.77
C GLU A 123 -5.24 5.64 3.62
N LEU A 124 -4.56 4.69 2.99
CA LEU A 124 -3.11 4.76 2.72
C LEU A 124 -2.77 5.94 1.79
N LEU A 125 -3.56 6.13 0.73
CA LEU A 125 -3.40 7.27 -0.18
C LEU A 125 -3.58 8.60 0.57
N GLY A 126 -4.59 8.70 1.45
CA GLY A 126 -4.86 9.87 2.29
C GLY A 126 -3.71 10.20 3.26
N ARG A 127 -2.90 9.21 3.63
CA ARG A 127 -1.70 9.36 4.47
C ARG A 127 -0.40 9.52 3.66
N GLY A 128 -0.50 9.79 2.36
CA GLY A 128 0.63 10.17 1.49
C GLY A 128 1.34 9.01 0.79
N THR A 129 0.81 7.79 0.90
CA THR A 129 1.38 6.60 0.26
C THR A 129 1.12 6.61 -1.25
N ALA A 130 2.07 6.12 -2.05
CA ALA A 130 1.79 5.73 -3.43
C ALA A 130 1.14 4.34 -3.45
N VAL A 131 0.00 4.18 -4.09
CA VAL A 131 -0.82 2.96 -4.01
C VAL A 131 -0.89 2.27 -5.36
N VAL A 132 -0.40 1.03 -5.41
CA VAL A 132 -0.63 0.04 -6.46
C VAL A 132 -1.86 -0.77 -6.06
N ALA A 133 -3.00 -0.43 -6.64
CA ALA A 133 -4.30 -1.01 -6.34
C ALA A 133 -4.63 -2.10 -7.38
N VAL A 134 -4.68 -3.35 -6.96
CA VAL A 134 -4.95 -4.49 -7.84
C VAL A 134 -6.33 -5.06 -7.55
N ASP A 135 -7.12 -5.26 -8.59
CA ASP A 135 -8.42 -5.94 -8.51
C ASP A 135 -8.76 -6.63 -9.83
N LEU A 136 -9.67 -7.60 -9.80
CA LEU A 136 -10.23 -8.20 -11.01
C LEU A 136 -11.14 -7.20 -11.73
N ASP A 137 -11.83 -6.33 -10.98
CA ASP A 137 -12.71 -5.31 -11.53
C ASP A 137 -11.89 -4.15 -12.14
N PRO A 138 -12.07 -3.84 -13.44
CA PRO A 138 -11.30 -2.78 -14.10
C PRO A 138 -11.59 -1.37 -13.56
N SER A 139 -12.69 -1.17 -12.83
CA SER A 139 -13.00 0.10 -12.18
C SER A 139 -11.97 0.52 -11.13
N VAL A 140 -11.09 -0.39 -10.68
CA VAL A 140 -9.95 -0.07 -9.79
C VAL A 140 -9.07 1.06 -10.35
N ALA A 141 -8.97 1.18 -11.68
CA ALA A 141 -8.23 2.26 -12.34
C ALA A 141 -8.87 3.65 -12.12
N GLU A 142 -10.18 3.71 -11.88
CA GLU A 142 -10.96 4.95 -11.81
C GLU A 142 -11.31 5.37 -10.38
N VAL A 143 -10.95 4.56 -9.37
CA VAL A 143 -11.24 4.83 -7.95
C VAL A 143 -10.67 6.18 -7.48
N SER A 144 -9.48 6.56 -7.97
CA SER A 144 -8.84 7.83 -7.61
C SER A 144 -8.10 8.45 -8.80
N PRO A 145 -8.28 9.76 -9.07
CA PRO A 145 -7.53 10.47 -10.10
C PRO A 145 -6.12 10.89 -9.63
N SER A 146 -5.73 10.54 -8.39
CA SER A 146 -4.44 10.93 -7.84
C SER A 146 -3.28 10.37 -8.66
N PRO A 147 -2.21 11.15 -8.93
CA PRO A 147 -1.02 10.61 -9.57
C PRO A 147 -0.31 9.55 -8.72
N ALA A 148 -0.61 9.49 -7.41
CA ALA A 148 -0.11 8.48 -6.49
C ALA A 148 -1.01 7.23 -6.43
N TRP A 149 -1.99 7.11 -7.34
CA TRP A 149 -2.82 5.92 -7.50
C TRP A 149 -2.51 5.24 -8.83
N LEU A 150 -2.16 3.96 -8.78
CA LEU A 150 -2.03 3.09 -9.93
C LEU A 150 -2.99 1.92 -9.79
N GLY A 151 -4.16 2.02 -10.41
CA GLY A 151 -5.11 0.91 -10.48
C GLY A 151 -4.77 -0.05 -11.62
N VAL A 152 -4.66 -1.34 -11.31
CA VAL A 152 -4.33 -2.41 -12.26
C VAL A 152 -5.40 -3.50 -12.21
N ALA A 153 -6.07 -3.70 -13.34
CA ALA A 153 -7.01 -4.81 -13.51
C ALA A 153 -6.24 -6.12 -13.72
N ALA A 154 -6.25 -7.01 -12.73
CA ALA A 154 -5.59 -8.31 -12.80
C ALA A 154 -6.30 -9.35 -11.92
N ASP A 155 -6.36 -10.59 -12.41
CA ASP A 155 -6.77 -11.73 -11.60
C ASP A 155 -5.60 -12.17 -10.71
N VAL A 156 -5.80 -12.21 -9.39
CA VAL A 156 -4.77 -12.66 -8.45
C VAL A 156 -4.34 -14.11 -8.66
N THR A 157 -5.16 -14.92 -9.34
CA THR A 157 -4.85 -16.30 -9.73
C THR A 157 -4.09 -16.43 -11.04
N ASP A 158 -3.76 -15.31 -11.70
CA ASP A 158 -2.95 -15.24 -12.92
C ASP A 158 -1.54 -14.69 -12.60
N PRO A 159 -0.52 -15.57 -12.44
CA PRO A 159 0.84 -15.15 -12.12
C PRO A 159 1.46 -14.16 -13.11
N PRO A 160 1.39 -14.37 -14.45
CA PRO A 160 1.82 -13.35 -15.42
C PRO A 160 1.16 -11.98 -15.23
N ALA A 161 -0.15 -11.92 -14.99
CA ALA A 161 -0.86 -10.66 -14.79
C ALA A 161 -0.40 -9.95 -13.51
N MET A 162 -0.22 -10.69 -12.42
CA MET A 162 0.27 -10.14 -11.16
C MET A 162 1.74 -9.70 -11.25
N GLU A 163 2.58 -10.41 -12.00
CA GLU A 163 3.97 -10.01 -12.24
C GLU A 163 4.04 -8.70 -13.04
N ALA A 164 3.17 -8.55 -14.04
CA ALA A 164 3.03 -7.29 -14.76
C ALA A 164 2.55 -6.15 -13.84
N ALA A 165 1.58 -6.41 -12.96
CA ALA A 165 1.09 -5.42 -11.99
C ALA A 165 2.19 -4.95 -11.02
N LEU A 166 2.97 -5.88 -10.46
CA LEU A 166 4.11 -5.57 -9.60
C LEU A 166 5.16 -4.74 -10.35
N ARG A 167 5.50 -5.15 -11.58
CA ARG A 167 6.46 -4.40 -12.41
C ARG A 167 5.98 -2.97 -12.67
N SER A 168 4.74 -2.78 -13.08
CA SER A 168 4.18 -1.43 -13.30
C SER A 168 4.21 -0.57 -12.04
N GLY A 169 3.97 -1.18 -10.87
CA GLY A 169 4.12 -0.50 -9.58
C GLY A 169 5.56 -0.05 -9.28
N VAL A 170 6.53 -0.94 -9.50
CA VAL A 170 7.95 -0.65 -9.31
C VAL A 170 8.44 0.41 -10.30
N GLU A 171 8.05 0.33 -11.57
CA GLU A 171 8.39 1.33 -12.59
C GLU A 171 7.77 2.70 -12.29
N ALA A 172 6.55 2.73 -11.72
CA ALA A 172 5.87 3.98 -11.40
C ALA A 172 6.37 4.63 -10.10
N PHE A 173 6.65 3.83 -9.07
CA PHE A 173 6.85 4.33 -7.70
C PHE A 173 8.15 3.88 -7.03
N GLY A 174 8.92 2.99 -7.64
CA GLY A 174 10.28 2.64 -7.22
C GLY A 174 10.40 1.43 -6.27
N GLY A 175 9.30 0.80 -5.84
CA GLY A 175 9.38 -0.34 -4.94
C GLY A 175 8.05 -0.78 -4.34
N VAL A 176 8.11 -1.60 -3.28
CA VAL A 176 6.97 -2.00 -2.45
C VAL A 176 7.42 -2.05 -0.99
N ASP A 177 6.77 -1.27 -0.13
CA ASP A 177 7.06 -1.17 1.30
C ASP A 177 5.93 -1.76 2.14
N LEU A 178 4.69 -1.48 1.74
CA LEU A 178 3.47 -1.84 2.45
C LEU A 178 2.65 -2.81 1.60
N VAL A 179 2.03 -3.80 2.22
CA VAL A 179 1.20 -4.77 1.52
C VAL A 179 -0.08 -5.02 2.32
N VAL A 180 -1.22 -4.88 1.65
CA VAL A 180 -2.53 -5.28 2.18
C VAL A 180 -3.10 -6.38 1.29
N VAL A 181 -3.17 -7.59 1.83
CA VAL A 181 -3.79 -8.73 1.15
C VAL A 181 -5.27 -8.76 1.52
N ALA A 182 -6.12 -8.10 0.72
CA ALA A 182 -7.56 -8.06 0.95
C ALA A 182 -8.38 -8.83 -0.10
N ALA A 183 -7.80 -9.19 -1.24
CA ALA A 183 -8.46 -10.06 -2.21
C ALA A 183 -8.86 -11.40 -1.59
N GLY A 184 -10.09 -11.82 -1.86
CA GLY A 184 -10.60 -13.12 -1.44
C GLY A 184 -12.07 -13.32 -1.78
N ILE A 185 -12.48 -14.58 -1.92
CA ILE A 185 -13.86 -14.96 -2.20
C ILE A 185 -14.40 -15.90 -1.13
N PHE A 186 -15.72 -15.84 -0.90
CA PHE A 186 -16.41 -16.78 -0.01
C PHE A 186 -16.63 -18.16 -0.66
N GLY A 187 -16.99 -18.16 -1.95
CA GLY A 187 -17.36 -19.39 -2.68
C GLY A 187 -18.74 -19.94 -2.28
N PRO A 188 -19.03 -21.22 -2.60
CA PRO A 188 -20.31 -21.84 -2.28
C PRO A 188 -20.58 -21.94 -0.77
N SER A 189 -21.78 -21.54 -0.35
CA SER A 189 -22.24 -21.64 1.04
C SER A 189 -23.12 -22.88 1.25
N VAL A 190 -22.54 -24.08 1.17
CA VAL A 190 -23.27 -25.38 1.17
C VAL A 190 -22.73 -26.36 2.22
N PRO A 191 -23.54 -27.33 2.70
CA PRO A 191 -23.07 -28.46 3.50
C PRO A 191 -21.85 -29.17 2.90
N LEU A 192 -21.05 -29.83 3.74
CA LEU A 192 -19.77 -30.41 3.32
C LEU A 192 -19.93 -31.53 2.28
N ASP A 193 -21.02 -32.29 2.37
CA ASP A 193 -21.40 -33.37 1.45
C ASP A 193 -21.99 -32.87 0.12
N GLU A 194 -22.33 -31.58 0.03
CA GLU A 194 -22.81 -30.92 -1.19
C GLU A 194 -21.74 -30.04 -1.85
N LEU A 195 -20.59 -29.85 -1.20
CA LEU A 195 -19.51 -29.03 -1.72
C LEU A 195 -18.76 -29.77 -2.84
N ASP A 196 -18.85 -29.23 -4.05
CA ASP A 196 -18.13 -29.77 -5.20
C ASP A 196 -16.63 -29.41 -5.19
N ALA A 197 -15.86 -30.20 -5.93
CA ALA A 197 -14.42 -30.05 -6.02
C ALA A 197 -14.01 -28.73 -6.67
N ASP A 198 -14.80 -28.21 -7.60
CA ASP A 198 -14.47 -27.00 -8.36
C ASP A 198 -14.71 -25.73 -7.53
N GLY A 199 -15.79 -25.69 -6.75
CA GLY A 199 -16.03 -24.65 -5.75
C GLY A 199 -14.95 -24.62 -4.69
N TRP A 200 -14.54 -25.80 -4.17
CA TRP A 200 -13.40 -25.90 -3.25
C TRP A 200 -12.11 -25.35 -3.87
N ARG A 201 -11.73 -25.84 -5.06
CA ARG A 201 -10.49 -25.44 -5.73
C ARG A 201 -10.45 -23.96 -6.04
N ARG A 202 -11.56 -23.37 -6.48
CA ARG A 202 -11.65 -21.94 -6.77
C ARG A 202 -11.36 -21.09 -5.53
N VAL A 203 -11.93 -21.45 -4.38
CA VAL A 203 -11.69 -20.74 -3.13
C VAL A 203 -10.25 -20.88 -2.67
N MET A 204 -9.66 -22.07 -2.77
CA MET A 204 -8.24 -22.28 -2.44
C MET A 204 -7.30 -21.51 -3.38
N ALA A 205 -7.58 -21.54 -4.69
CA ALA A 205 -6.79 -20.83 -5.69
C ALA A 205 -6.74 -19.32 -5.41
N VAL A 206 -7.90 -18.71 -5.14
CA VAL A 206 -8.00 -17.26 -4.88
C VAL A 206 -7.49 -16.89 -3.49
N ASN A 207 -7.83 -17.63 -2.43
CA ASN A 207 -7.54 -17.19 -1.06
C ASN A 207 -6.18 -17.66 -0.53
N VAL A 208 -5.58 -18.69 -1.14
CA VAL A 208 -4.37 -19.35 -0.62
C VAL A 208 -3.28 -19.38 -1.68
N ASP A 209 -3.52 -20.01 -2.83
CA ASP A 209 -2.47 -20.23 -3.83
C ASP A 209 -1.98 -18.90 -4.42
N SER A 210 -2.89 -17.96 -4.70
CA SER A 210 -2.55 -16.60 -5.13
C SER A 210 -1.63 -15.88 -4.14
N VAL A 211 -1.91 -16.00 -2.84
CA VAL A 211 -1.18 -15.31 -1.78
C VAL A 211 0.18 -15.96 -1.55
N GLN A 212 0.25 -17.29 -1.58
CA GLN A 212 1.51 -18.01 -1.52
C GLN A 212 2.43 -17.59 -2.67
N TRP A 213 1.89 -17.54 -3.89
CA TRP A 213 2.65 -17.09 -5.05
C TRP A 213 3.10 -15.63 -4.90
N LEU A 214 2.19 -14.75 -4.49
CA LEU A 214 2.47 -13.32 -4.29
C LEU A 214 3.57 -13.12 -3.23
N PHE A 215 3.51 -13.83 -2.10
CA PHE A 215 4.53 -13.76 -1.06
C PHE A 215 5.91 -14.19 -1.59
N GLY A 216 5.97 -15.20 -2.45
CA GLY A 216 7.20 -15.61 -3.12
C GLY A 216 7.83 -14.55 -4.04
N ARG A 217 7.07 -13.53 -4.46
CA ARG A 217 7.57 -12.37 -5.23
C ARG A 217 7.82 -11.14 -4.36
N LEU A 218 7.03 -10.96 -3.30
CA LEU A 218 7.15 -9.81 -2.41
C LEU A 218 8.33 -9.92 -1.44
N GLY A 219 8.69 -11.12 -0.97
CA GLY A 219 9.78 -11.29 0.01
C GLY A 219 11.06 -10.51 -0.35
N PRO A 220 11.63 -10.71 -1.56
CA PRO A 220 12.81 -9.95 -1.99
C PRO A 220 12.61 -8.43 -2.11
N LEU A 221 11.42 -7.98 -2.49
CA LEU A 221 11.12 -6.54 -2.60
C LEU A 221 10.99 -5.89 -1.21
N LEU A 222 10.32 -6.57 -0.29
CA LEU A 222 10.12 -6.13 1.09
C LEU A 222 11.43 -6.13 1.88
N ALA A 223 12.33 -7.08 1.61
CA ALA A 223 13.64 -7.17 2.25
C ALA A 223 14.57 -5.98 1.94
N VAL A 224 14.36 -5.30 0.80
CA VAL A 224 15.13 -4.11 0.41
C VAL A 224 14.39 -2.80 0.68
N SER A 225 13.20 -2.86 1.30
CA SER A 225 12.44 -1.68 1.67
C SER A 225 13.21 -0.84 2.69
N PRO A 226 13.41 0.47 2.46
CA PRO A 226 14.15 1.33 3.39
C PRO A 226 13.42 1.56 4.72
N VAL A 227 12.14 1.20 4.81
CA VAL A 227 11.31 1.38 6.02
C VAL A 227 11.01 0.06 6.74
N GLY A 228 11.62 -1.03 6.27
CA GLY A 228 11.31 -2.42 6.67
C GLY A 228 9.92 -2.81 6.16
N GLY A 229 9.84 -3.86 5.33
CA GLY A 229 8.58 -4.26 4.72
C GLY A 229 7.46 -4.52 5.73
N ARG A 230 6.21 -4.17 5.40
CA ARG A 230 5.07 -4.24 6.33
C ARG A 230 3.87 -4.85 5.63
N VAL A 231 3.37 -5.95 6.18
CA VAL A 231 2.31 -6.73 5.56
C VAL A 231 1.17 -6.91 6.53
N VAL A 232 -0.05 -6.63 6.07
CA VAL A 232 -1.28 -6.97 6.77
C VAL A 232 -2.16 -7.83 5.88
N VAL A 233 -2.56 -8.98 6.40
CA VAL A 233 -3.45 -9.92 5.72
C VAL A 233 -4.86 -9.78 6.29
N VAL A 234 -5.85 -9.61 5.40
CA VAL A 234 -7.27 -9.64 5.79
C VAL A 234 -7.73 -11.09 5.88
N GLY A 235 -7.71 -11.60 7.11
CA GLY A 235 -8.21 -12.91 7.48
C GLY A 235 -9.74 -12.94 7.57
N SER A 236 -10.25 -13.62 8.58
CA SER A 236 -11.69 -13.69 8.88
C SER A 236 -11.91 -14.22 10.28
N LYS A 237 -13.02 -13.82 10.91
CA LYS A 237 -13.61 -14.48 12.08
C LYS A 237 -13.81 -16.00 11.91
N ASN A 238 -13.92 -16.49 10.68
CA ASN A 238 -14.04 -17.93 10.43
C ASN A 238 -12.77 -18.74 10.76
N VAL A 239 -11.63 -18.07 10.99
CA VAL A 239 -10.42 -18.74 11.50
C VAL A 239 -10.64 -19.29 12.91
N PRO A 240 -10.99 -18.46 13.92
CA PRO A 240 -11.31 -18.96 15.26
C PRO A 240 -12.71 -19.58 15.38
N ALA A 241 -13.68 -19.13 14.56
CA ALA A 241 -15.09 -19.42 14.81
C ALA A 241 -15.91 -19.66 13.52
N PRO A 242 -15.71 -20.78 12.82
CA PRO A 242 -16.32 -21.08 11.52
C PRO A 242 -17.85 -21.21 11.55
N GLY A 243 -18.51 -20.96 10.43
CA GLY A 243 -19.95 -21.12 10.24
C GLY A 243 -20.34 -22.40 9.48
N VAL A 244 -21.59 -22.86 9.69
CA VAL A 244 -22.18 -23.92 8.87
C VAL A 244 -22.21 -23.46 7.41
N GLY A 245 -21.81 -24.37 6.50
CA GLY A 245 -21.78 -24.10 5.07
C GLY A 245 -20.55 -23.35 4.57
N ALA A 246 -19.58 -23.02 5.43
CA ALA A 246 -18.41 -22.22 5.08
C ALA A 246 -17.12 -23.05 4.96
N ALA A 247 -17.20 -24.32 4.56
CA ALA A 247 -16.07 -25.25 4.63
C ALA A 247 -14.85 -24.78 3.83
N ALA A 248 -15.01 -24.51 2.53
CA ALA A 248 -13.93 -24.03 1.67
C ALA A 248 -13.36 -22.70 2.17
N TYR A 249 -14.23 -21.74 2.48
CA TYR A 249 -13.80 -20.43 2.96
C TYR A 249 -13.04 -20.51 4.29
N SER A 250 -13.56 -21.22 5.27
CA SER A 250 -12.94 -21.34 6.60
C SER A 250 -11.61 -22.06 6.53
N ALA A 251 -11.53 -23.16 5.76
CA ALA A 251 -10.28 -23.86 5.51
C ALA A 251 -9.25 -22.96 4.82
N SER A 252 -9.66 -22.21 3.80
CA SER A 252 -8.77 -21.30 3.07
C SER A 252 -8.25 -20.16 3.96
N LYS A 253 -9.10 -19.54 4.79
CA LYS A 253 -8.68 -18.47 5.71
C LYS A 253 -7.79 -19.00 6.84
N ALA A 254 -7.99 -20.23 7.30
CA ALA A 254 -7.09 -20.87 8.25
C ALA A 254 -5.72 -21.20 7.61
N ALA A 255 -5.69 -21.66 6.36
CA ALA A 255 -4.45 -21.89 5.62
C ALA A 255 -3.69 -20.58 5.37
N LEU A 256 -4.39 -19.53 4.92
CA LEU A 256 -3.85 -18.18 4.76
C LEU A 256 -3.24 -17.65 6.06
N GLN A 257 -3.91 -17.89 7.20
CA GLN A 257 -3.37 -17.50 8.49
C GLN A 257 -2.05 -18.20 8.83
N GLN A 258 -1.89 -19.48 8.46
CA GLN A 258 -0.62 -20.18 8.65
C GLN A 258 0.47 -19.67 7.70
N LEU A 259 0.13 -19.36 6.44
CA LEU A 259 1.07 -18.69 5.52
C LEU A 259 1.56 -17.35 6.10
N CYS A 260 0.67 -16.54 6.66
CA CYS A 260 1.02 -15.29 7.34
C CYS A 260 2.01 -15.51 8.49
N ARG A 261 1.82 -16.56 9.31
CA ARG A 261 2.72 -16.88 10.42
C ARG A 261 4.08 -17.35 9.95
N VAL A 262 4.12 -18.16 8.89
CA VAL A 262 5.39 -18.60 8.29
C VAL A 262 6.15 -17.41 7.71
N ALA A 263 5.48 -16.54 6.95
CA ALA A 263 6.11 -15.33 6.41
C ALA A 263 6.64 -14.40 7.51
N ALA A 264 5.92 -14.25 8.64
CA ALA A 264 6.40 -13.50 9.78
C ALA A 264 7.71 -14.06 10.37
N LEU A 265 7.86 -15.39 10.40
CA LEU A 265 9.08 -16.05 10.88
C LEU A 265 10.24 -15.92 9.88
N GLU A 266 9.94 -16.13 8.60
CA GLU A 266 10.95 -16.17 7.53
C GLU A 266 11.48 -14.78 7.17
N TRP A 267 10.66 -13.74 7.21
CA TRP A 267 11.05 -12.38 6.82
C TRP A 267 11.47 -11.48 7.99
N ALA A 268 11.35 -11.94 9.24
CA ALA A 268 11.83 -11.22 10.40
C ALA A 268 13.33 -10.86 10.35
N PRO A 269 14.25 -11.74 9.87
CA PRO A 269 15.67 -11.38 9.71
C PRO A 269 15.91 -10.18 8.78
N ASP A 270 15.01 -9.95 7.83
CA ASP A 270 15.05 -8.81 6.89
C ASP A 270 14.32 -7.57 7.43
N GLY A 271 13.87 -7.60 8.69
CA GLY A 271 13.13 -6.50 9.31
C GLY A 271 11.68 -6.36 8.83
N VAL A 272 11.13 -7.37 8.15
CA VAL A 272 9.77 -7.34 7.62
C VAL A 272 8.77 -7.82 8.68
N ARG A 273 7.67 -7.07 8.84
CA ARG A 273 6.59 -7.39 9.77
C ARG A 273 5.37 -7.91 9.02
N VAL A 274 4.77 -9.00 9.49
CA VAL A 274 3.59 -9.61 8.87
C VAL A 274 2.54 -9.87 9.95
N ASN A 275 1.40 -9.18 9.86
CA ASN A 275 0.29 -9.30 10.81
C ASN A 275 -1.02 -9.64 10.08
N ALA A 276 -2.04 -10.06 10.82
CA ALA A 276 -3.35 -10.36 10.27
C ALA A 276 -4.46 -9.69 11.08
N VAL A 277 -5.53 -9.29 10.38
CA VAL A 277 -6.79 -8.85 10.99
C VAL A 277 -7.90 -9.87 10.71
N HIS A 278 -8.85 -9.99 11.62
CA HIS A 278 -9.99 -10.90 11.49
C HIS A 278 -11.31 -10.12 11.60
N PRO A 279 -11.78 -9.51 10.51
CA PRO A 279 -13.07 -8.86 10.50
C PRO A 279 -14.23 -9.86 10.62
N ASP A 280 -15.33 -9.41 11.21
CA ASP A 280 -16.64 -10.04 11.18
C ASP A 280 -17.70 -9.03 10.74
N ALA A 281 -18.77 -9.53 10.12
CA ALA A 281 -20.00 -8.75 9.92
C ALA A 281 -19.77 -7.38 9.25
N VAL A 282 -18.91 -7.35 8.21
CA VAL A 282 -18.64 -6.14 7.41
C VAL A 282 -19.52 -6.16 6.16
N PHE A 283 -20.61 -5.39 6.22
CA PHE A 283 -21.69 -5.45 5.23
C PHE A 283 -21.56 -4.46 4.08
N ASP A 284 -20.71 -3.44 4.19
CA ASP A 284 -20.40 -2.46 3.15
C ASP A 284 -19.37 -2.99 2.12
N THR A 285 -19.44 -4.29 1.81
CA THR A 285 -18.57 -4.97 0.83
C THR A 285 -19.42 -5.58 -0.28
N GLY A 286 -18.84 -5.78 -1.47
CA GLY A 286 -19.53 -6.42 -2.60
C GLY A 286 -19.94 -7.89 -2.37
N LEU A 287 -19.62 -8.46 -1.20
CA LEU A 287 -20.03 -9.80 -0.79
C LEU A 287 -21.46 -9.85 -0.22
N TRP A 288 -22.06 -8.70 0.08
CA TRP A 288 -23.38 -8.60 0.71
C TRP A 288 -24.32 -7.74 -0.11
N ASP A 289 -25.57 -8.16 -0.18
CA ASP A 289 -26.71 -7.34 -0.59
C ASP A 289 -27.79 -7.39 0.50
N ASP A 290 -28.77 -6.49 0.42
CA ASP A 290 -29.82 -6.38 1.43
C ASP A 290 -30.69 -7.64 1.52
N GLU A 291 -30.85 -8.38 0.43
CA GLU A 291 -31.63 -9.62 0.38
C GLU A 291 -30.91 -10.74 1.15
N LEU A 292 -29.61 -10.92 0.92
CA LEU A 292 -28.76 -11.87 1.63
C LEU A 292 -28.65 -11.52 3.12
N ILE A 293 -28.55 -10.24 3.46
CA ILE A 293 -28.53 -9.79 4.87
C ILE A 293 -29.87 -10.14 5.53
N ALA A 294 -31.00 -9.86 4.88
CA ALA A 294 -32.33 -10.19 5.41
C ALA A 294 -32.53 -11.70 5.56
N GLU A 295 -32.11 -12.49 4.57
CA GLU A 295 -32.20 -13.95 4.59
C GLU A 295 -31.37 -14.54 5.75
N ARG A 296 -30.15 -14.04 5.97
CA ARG A 296 -29.28 -14.46 7.07
C ARG A 296 -29.84 -14.02 8.42
N ALA A 297 -30.32 -12.79 8.53
CA ALA A 297 -30.95 -12.28 9.76
C ALA A 297 -32.17 -13.13 10.15
N ALA A 298 -33.01 -13.50 9.19
CA ALA A 298 -34.18 -14.34 9.40
C ALA A 298 -33.80 -15.75 9.92
N ARG A 299 -32.70 -16.34 9.43
CA ARG A 299 -32.19 -17.64 9.94
C ARG A 299 -31.81 -17.59 11.43
N TYR A 300 -31.43 -16.41 11.93
CA TYR A 300 -31.14 -16.20 13.35
C TYR A 300 -32.35 -15.66 14.13
N GLY A 301 -33.52 -15.48 13.50
CA GLY A 301 -34.70 -14.90 14.13
C GLY A 301 -34.54 -13.42 14.47
N MET A 302 -33.75 -12.68 13.68
CA MET A 302 -33.35 -11.30 13.93
C MET A 302 -33.79 -10.37 12.80
N THR A 303 -33.90 -9.07 13.08
CA THR A 303 -33.99 -8.05 12.03
C THR A 303 -32.62 -7.80 11.41
N PRO A 304 -32.53 -7.29 10.16
CA PRO A 304 -31.26 -6.89 9.56
C PRO A 304 -30.45 -5.93 10.43
N GLU A 305 -31.09 -4.96 11.09
CA GLU A 305 -30.42 -3.97 11.95
C GLU A 305 -29.79 -4.63 13.17
N HIS A 306 -30.53 -5.54 13.83
CA HIS A 306 -30.00 -6.29 14.97
C HIS A 306 -28.91 -7.27 14.53
N TYR A 307 -29.04 -7.87 13.35
CA TYR A 307 -28.02 -8.75 12.78
C TYR A 307 -26.70 -8.00 12.50
N ARG A 308 -26.78 -6.75 12.00
CA ARG A 308 -25.59 -5.91 11.73
C ARG A 308 -24.81 -5.54 12.99
N THR A 309 -25.47 -5.52 14.14
CA THR A 309 -24.90 -5.12 15.45
C THR A 309 -24.80 -6.28 16.42
N ARG A 310 -24.81 -7.53 15.93
CA ARG A 310 -24.81 -8.76 16.73
C ARG A 310 -23.41 -9.10 17.28
N ASN A 311 -22.86 -8.18 18.06
CA ASN A 311 -21.60 -8.30 18.78
C ASN A 311 -21.72 -7.65 20.16
N LEU A 312 -20.75 -7.90 21.04
CA LEU A 312 -20.81 -7.48 22.45
C LEU A 312 -20.86 -5.96 22.62
N LEU A 313 -20.26 -5.21 21.70
CA LEU A 313 -20.31 -3.75 21.70
C LEU A 313 -21.58 -3.18 21.06
N SER A 314 -22.44 -4.02 20.47
CA SER A 314 -23.65 -3.60 19.75
C SER A 314 -23.38 -2.53 18.69
N THR A 315 -22.22 -2.60 18.02
CA THR A 315 -21.81 -1.65 16.99
C THR A 315 -21.78 -2.29 15.62
N GLU A 316 -22.01 -1.49 14.58
CA GLU A 316 -21.68 -1.90 13.23
C GLU A 316 -20.15 -1.87 13.03
N VAL A 317 -19.65 -2.83 12.25
CA VAL A 317 -18.24 -2.89 11.80
C VAL A 317 -18.21 -2.58 10.31
N THR A 318 -17.53 -1.51 9.93
CA THR A 318 -17.46 -1.03 8.54
C THR A 318 -16.09 -1.27 7.92
N SER A 319 -16.04 -1.29 6.59
CA SER A 319 -14.78 -1.40 5.83
C SER A 319 -13.81 -0.28 6.21
N ALA A 320 -14.30 0.92 6.49
CA ALA A 320 -13.49 2.05 6.96
C ALA A 320 -12.89 1.84 8.38
N GLN A 321 -13.63 1.20 9.29
CA GLN A 321 -13.10 0.85 10.62
C GLN A 321 -12.01 -0.23 10.53
N VAL A 322 -12.22 -1.23 9.67
CA VAL A 322 -11.21 -2.25 9.38
C VAL A 322 -9.97 -1.61 8.77
N ALA A 323 -10.15 -0.73 7.77
CA ALA A 323 -9.05 -0.04 7.11
C ALA A 323 -8.18 0.77 8.07
N ARG A 324 -8.78 1.54 8.99
CA ARG A 324 -8.01 2.27 10.02
C ARG A 324 -7.16 1.34 10.89
N SER A 325 -7.68 0.15 11.21
CA SER A 325 -6.96 -0.84 12.03
C SER A 325 -5.83 -1.50 11.24
N VAL A 326 -6.08 -1.83 9.96
CA VAL A 326 -5.06 -2.34 9.02
C VAL A 326 -3.92 -1.34 8.86
N VAL A 327 -4.26 -0.07 8.61
CA VAL A 327 -3.27 1.00 8.41
C VAL A 327 -2.50 1.30 9.69
N ALA A 328 -3.14 1.24 10.87
CA ALA A 328 -2.43 1.35 12.15
C ALA A 328 -1.38 0.25 12.32
N LEU A 329 -1.69 -1.01 11.97
CA LEU A 329 -0.73 -2.13 12.03
C LEU A 329 0.48 -1.94 11.09
N LEU A 330 0.30 -1.21 9.99
CA LEU A 330 1.37 -0.80 9.07
C LEU A 330 2.18 0.39 9.60
N GLY A 331 1.67 1.12 10.60
CA GLY A 331 2.34 2.26 11.24
C GLY A 331 3.54 1.87 12.10
N ASP A 332 4.26 2.90 12.54
CA ASP A 332 5.41 2.77 13.44
C ASP A 332 4.98 2.44 14.88
N ASP A 333 3.73 2.76 15.26
CA ASP A 333 3.15 2.37 16.56
C ASP A 333 3.19 0.86 16.82
N PHE A 334 3.31 0.05 15.76
CA PHE A 334 3.41 -1.41 15.82
C PHE A 334 4.80 -1.93 15.44
N GLU A 335 5.86 -1.12 15.52
CA GLU A 335 7.24 -1.50 15.17
C GLU A 335 7.73 -2.79 15.86
N ALA A 336 7.26 -3.04 17.09
CA ALA A 336 7.61 -4.23 17.87
C ALA A 336 6.63 -5.41 17.68
N THR A 337 5.76 -5.38 16.65
CA THR A 337 4.69 -6.36 16.44
C THR A 337 4.78 -7.06 15.09
N THR A 338 4.96 -8.38 15.10
CA THR A 338 4.85 -9.27 13.94
C THR A 338 4.20 -10.59 14.35
N GLY A 339 3.48 -11.25 13.43
CA GLY A 339 2.72 -12.47 13.67
C GLY A 339 1.42 -12.28 14.47
N ALA A 340 0.99 -11.03 14.69
CA ALA A 340 -0.22 -10.72 15.44
C ALA A 340 -1.50 -11.09 14.67
N GLN A 341 -2.54 -11.42 15.42
CA GLN A 341 -3.88 -11.73 14.93
C GLN A 341 -4.87 -10.86 15.69
N VAL A 342 -5.47 -9.90 15.00
CA VAL A 342 -6.31 -8.87 15.64
C VAL A 342 -7.76 -9.00 15.18
N PRO A 343 -8.71 -9.39 16.05
CA PRO A 343 -10.13 -9.39 15.70
C PRO A 343 -10.66 -7.96 15.56
N ILE A 344 -11.44 -7.72 14.50
CA ILE A 344 -12.15 -6.46 14.25
C ILE A 344 -13.64 -6.81 14.06
N ASP A 345 -14.31 -7.13 15.17
CA ASP A 345 -15.63 -7.79 15.14
C ASP A 345 -16.63 -7.24 16.17
N GLY A 346 -16.27 -6.18 16.90
CA GLY A 346 -17.10 -5.63 17.99
C GLY A 346 -17.25 -6.57 19.20
N GLY A 347 -16.42 -7.63 19.29
CA GLY A 347 -16.51 -8.68 20.29
C GLY A 347 -17.49 -9.78 19.87
N SER A 348 -17.04 -10.73 19.05
CA SER A 348 -17.83 -11.92 18.73
C SER A 348 -17.76 -12.93 19.88
N GLU A 349 -18.88 -13.29 20.49
CA GLU A 349 -18.95 -14.30 21.58
C GLU A 349 -18.36 -15.66 21.21
N ARG A 350 -18.25 -15.95 19.90
CA ARG A 350 -17.68 -17.22 19.42
C ARG A 350 -16.16 -17.17 19.30
N VAL A 351 -15.55 -16.00 19.44
CA VAL A 351 -14.11 -15.75 19.25
C VAL A 351 -13.41 -15.46 20.56
N ILE A 352 -14.06 -14.70 21.47
CA ILE A 352 -13.49 -14.28 22.76
C ILE A 352 -13.36 -15.41 23.79
#